data_AF-A0A9E5II72-F1
#
_entry.id   AF-A0A9E5II72-F1
#
_cell.length_a   1.000
_cell.length_b   1.000
_cell.length_c   1.000
_cell.angle_alpha   90.00
_cell.angle_beta   90.00
_cell.angle_gamma   90.00
#
_symmetry.space_group_name_H-M   'P 1'
#
loop_
_entity.id
_entity.type
_entity.pdbx_description
1 polymer ?
#
loop_
_entity_poly.entity_id
_entity_poly.type
_entity_poly.pdbx_seq_one_letter_code
_entity_poly.pdbx_strand_id
1 'polypeptide(L)'
;MISPKLLLTHPGGAHKDEFLACCVLLARHPVPVERREPTEADLDAPEVCVIDVGHRHEPALNNFDHHQLPRDLPPTCALSLILQHLRLYGDAREFCEWLEATEWFDCRGPVDTAKWLGVERSVLARVISPIDLTLLRRFAQAARLEPGQPLWEVMRMVGEDILGHVSSSRARLDQLAGQAVRWELPIGATTGVVVFLPRTDSLADDAAAG
;
A
#
# COMPACT_ATOMS: atom_id res chain seq x y z
N MET A 1 7.71 13.98 9.87
CA MET A 1 7.23 12.59 10.05
C MET A 1 6.03 12.69 10.96
N ILE A 2 4.91 12.08 10.59
CA ILE A 2 3.70 12.10 11.42
C ILE A 2 3.99 11.34 12.72
N SER A 3 3.28 11.69 13.80
CA SER A 3 3.39 11.00 15.09
C SER A 3 2.00 10.82 15.68
N PRO A 4 1.12 10.06 14.98
CA PRO A 4 -0.24 9.84 15.46
C PRO A 4 -0.22 9.10 16.80
N LYS A 5 -1.24 9.33 17.61
CA LYS A 5 -1.59 8.57 18.82
C LYS A 5 -2.76 7.61 18.58
N LEU A 6 -3.46 7.77 17.45
CA LEU A 6 -4.61 6.98 17.06
C LEU A 6 -4.69 6.91 15.53
N LEU A 7 -4.98 5.74 15.00
CA LEU A 7 -5.48 5.59 13.63
C LEU A 7 -7.01 5.47 13.69
N LEU A 8 -7.72 6.24 12.89
CA LEU A 8 -9.18 6.28 12.86
C LEU A 8 -9.66 5.97 11.44
N THR A 9 -10.57 5.02 11.29
CA THR A 9 -11.18 4.70 9.99
C THR A 9 -12.67 4.41 10.12
N HIS A 10 -13.37 4.26 9.00
CA HIS A 10 -14.82 4.13 8.97
C HIS A 10 -15.33 2.85 9.70
N PRO A 11 -16.54 2.88 10.29
CA PRO A 11 -17.13 1.73 10.99
C PRO A 11 -17.84 0.74 10.06
N GLY A 12 -17.84 0.99 8.74
CA GLY A 12 -18.58 0.22 7.76
C GLY A 12 -17.98 -1.17 7.46
N GLY A 13 -18.38 -1.77 6.34
CA GLY A 13 -17.71 -2.97 5.85
C GLY A 13 -16.27 -2.63 5.48
N ALA A 14 -15.29 -3.39 5.95
CA ALA A 14 -13.88 -3.17 5.62
C ALA A 14 -13.59 -3.50 4.15
N HIS A 15 -12.79 -2.66 3.52
CA HIS A 15 -12.18 -2.89 2.23
C HIS A 15 -10.73 -3.32 2.41
N LYS A 16 -9.97 -3.44 1.31
CA LYS A 16 -8.57 -3.90 1.39
C LYS A 16 -7.61 -2.72 1.55
N ASP A 17 -7.93 -1.58 0.98
CA ASP A 17 -7.07 -0.42 0.89
C ASP A 17 -6.89 0.28 2.24
N GLU A 18 -7.96 0.58 2.97
CA GLU A 18 -7.94 1.17 4.31
C GLU A 18 -7.34 0.22 5.36
N PHE A 19 -7.58 -1.09 5.22
CA PHE A 19 -6.94 -2.11 6.05
C PHE A 19 -5.42 -2.08 5.85
N LEU A 20 -4.95 -2.12 4.60
CA LEU A 20 -3.53 -2.07 4.28
C LEU A 20 -2.90 -0.71 4.61
N ALA A 21 -3.64 0.39 4.46
CA ALA A 21 -3.22 1.73 4.88
C ALA A 21 -2.93 1.75 6.38
N CYS A 22 -3.83 1.17 7.20
CA CYS A 22 -3.61 1.00 8.63
C CYS A 22 -2.40 0.11 8.91
N CYS A 23 -2.24 -1.03 8.20
CA CYS A 23 -1.08 -1.92 8.36
C CYS A 23 0.25 -1.18 8.16
N VAL A 24 0.39 -0.46 7.04
CA VAL A 24 1.59 0.33 6.70
C VAL A 24 1.90 1.38 7.76
N LEU A 25 0.88 2.06 8.30
CA LEU A 25 1.07 3.04 9.36
C LEU A 25 1.47 2.39 10.69
N LEU A 26 0.86 1.25 11.06
CA LEU A 26 1.18 0.52 12.29
C LEU A 26 2.62 0.04 12.35
N ALA A 27 3.22 -0.32 11.20
CA ALA A 27 4.62 -0.68 11.10
C ALA A 27 5.58 0.46 11.50
N ARG A 28 5.13 1.73 11.41
CA ARG A 28 5.91 2.90 11.84
C ARG A 28 5.45 3.48 13.17
N HIS A 29 4.17 3.32 13.48
CA HIS A 29 3.49 3.96 14.60
C HIS A 29 2.64 2.90 15.32
N PRO A 30 3.18 2.22 16.34
CA PRO A 30 2.48 1.16 17.05
C PRO A 30 1.43 1.75 17.99
N VAL A 31 0.33 2.24 17.43
CA VAL A 31 -0.77 2.92 18.12
C VAL A 31 -2.10 2.18 17.93
N PRO A 32 -3.12 2.49 18.74
CA PRO A 32 -4.43 1.87 18.59
C PRO A 32 -5.09 2.24 17.26
N VAL A 33 -5.99 1.37 16.79
CA VAL A 33 -6.88 1.63 15.64
C VAL A 33 -8.31 1.67 16.13
N GLU A 34 -9.07 2.67 15.74
CA GLU A 34 -10.50 2.81 16.07
C GLU A 34 -11.34 2.92 14.80
N ARG A 35 -12.53 2.32 14.83
CA ARG A 35 -13.45 2.25 13.70
C ARG A 35 -14.76 2.96 14.05
N ARG A 36 -14.87 4.24 13.67
CA ARG A 36 -16.05 5.10 13.86
C ARG A 36 -15.98 6.30 12.92
N GLU A 37 -17.10 6.99 12.74
CA GLU A 37 -17.10 8.28 12.04
C GLU A 37 -16.25 9.31 12.80
N PRO A 38 -15.45 10.13 12.10
CA PRO A 38 -14.70 11.21 12.71
C PRO A 38 -15.64 12.35 13.12
N THR A 39 -15.29 13.01 14.21
CA THR A 39 -15.81 14.34 14.56
C THR A 39 -14.93 15.41 13.93
N GLU A 40 -15.41 16.66 13.88
CA GLU A 40 -14.57 17.80 13.47
C GLU A 40 -13.32 17.92 14.34
N ALA A 41 -13.41 17.61 15.63
CA ALA A 41 -12.26 17.61 16.53
C ALA A 41 -11.22 16.52 16.18
N ASP A 42 -11.64 15.38 15.62
CA ASP A 42 -10.72 14.36 15.13
C ASP A 42 -9.98 14.87 13.87
N LEU A 43 -10.70 15.50 12.95
CA LEU A 43 -10.15 16.02 11.69
C LEU A 43 -9.19 17.21 11.90
N ASP A 44 -9.41 17.99 12.95
CA ASP A 44 -8.57 19.14 13.32
C ASP A 44 -7.38 18.75 14.22
N ALA A 45 -7.30 17.49 14.68
CA ALA A 45 -6.28 17.01 15.61
C ALA A 45 -5.18 16.21 14.88
N PRO A 46 -3.97 16.76 14.66
CA PRO A 46 -2.90 16.06 13.93
C PRO A 46 -2.40 14.78 14.60
N GLU A 47 -2.69 14.55 15.89
CA GLU A 47 -2.42 13.28 16.57
C GLU A 47 -3.40 12.15 16.20
N VAL A 48 -4.51 12.45 15.54
CA VAL A 48 -5.46 11.46 15.00
C VAL A 48 -5.22 11.35 13.51
N CYS A 49 -4.79 10.18 13.05
CA CYS A 49 -4.65 9.91 11.62
C CYS A 49 -5.98 9.33 11.11
N VAL A 50 -6.74 10.13 10.37
CA VAL A 50 -8.04 9.74 9.82
C VAL A 50 -7.85 9.16 8.42
N ILE A 51 -8.36 7.95 8.20
CA ILE A 51 -8.08 7.12 7.01
C ILE A 51 -9.40 6.66 6.42
N ASP A 52 -9.60 6.92 5.13
CA ASP A 52 -10.76 6.46 4.36
C ASP A 52 -12.13 6.98 4.87
N VAL A 53 -12.13 8.09 5.61
CA VAL A 53 -13.35 8.66 6.17
C VAL A 53 -13.20 10.16 6.45
N GLY A 54 -14.31 10.89 6.50
CA GLY A 54 -14.36 12.31 6.86
C GLY A 54 -14.34 13.29 5.68
N HIS A 55 -14.26 12.79 4.45
CA HIS A 55 -14.31 13.55 3.18
C HIS A 55 -13.27 14.66 3.06
N ARG A 56 -12.08 14.47 3.66
CA ARG A 56 -10.95 15.39 3.60
C ARG A 56 -9.65 14.66 3.26
N HIS A 57 -8.88 15.24 2.36
CA HIS A 57 -7.48 14.88 2.14
C HIS A 57 -6.59 16.07 2.49
N GLU A 58 -6.08 16.07 3.72
CA GLU A 58 -5.24 17.12 4.27
C GLU A 58 -4.03 16.47 4.95
N PRO A 59 -2.99 16.08 4.19
CA PRO A 59 -1.83 15.36 4.74
C PRO A 59 -1.09 16.07 5.87
N ALA A 60 -1.24 17.39 6.00
CA ALA A 60 -0.66 18.17 7.10
C ALA A 60 -1.40 17.97 8.43
N LEU A 61 -2.67 17.57 8.38
CA LEU A 61 -3.53 17.25 9.52
C LEU A 61 -3.76 15.74 9.67
N ASN A 62 -3.10 14.92 8.85
CA ASN A 62 -3.26 13.46 8.81
C ASN A 62 -4.67 12.97 8.42
N ASN A 63 -5.34 13.71 7.54
CA ASN A 63 -6.61 13.30 6.94
C ASN A 63 -6.36 12.69 5.55
N PHE A 64 -6.76 11.43 5.35
CA PHE A 64 -6.50 10.63 4.15
C PHE A 64 -7.77 9.93 3.67
N ASP A 65 -8.78 10.72 3.31
CA ASP A 65 -9.96 10.24 2.58
C ASP A 65 -9.77 10.45 1.07
N HIS A 66 -10.21 9.51 0.24
CA HIS A 66 -10.17 9.58 -1.21
C HIS A 66 -11.57 9.78 -1.85
N HIS A 67 -12.66 9.69 -1.09
CA HIS A 67 -14.04 9.73 -1.59
C HIS A 67 -14.42 11.04 -2.31
N GLN A 68 -13.73 12.14 -2.02
CA GLN A 68 -13.91 13.43 -2.69
C GLN A 68 -13.13 13.56 -4.01
N LEU A 69 -12.28 12.60 -4.35
CA LEU A 69 -11.50 12.64 -5.58
C LEU A 69 -12.40 12.40 -6.81
N PRO A 70 -12.21 13.19 -7.90
CA PRO A 70 -12.94 12.98 -9.14
C PRO A 70 -12.73 11.59 -9.74
N ARG A 71 -13.82 10.99 -10.24
CA ARG A 71 -13.81 9.64 -10.84
C ARG A 71 -13.05 9.54 -12.16
N ASP A 72 -12.68 10.65 -12.79
CA ASP A 72 -11.88 10.69 -14.01
C ASP A 72 -10.37 10.68 -13.74
N LEU A 73 -9.95 10.84 -12.48
CA LEU A 73 -8.56 10.66 -12.09
C LEU A 73 -8.14 9.18 -12.12
N PRO A 74 -6.83 8.91 -12.24
CA PRO A 74 -6.28 7.59 -11.98
C PRO A 74 -6.80 7.03 -10.64
N PRO A 75 -7.18 5.74 -10.57
CA PRO A 75 -7.62 5.11 -9.32
C PRO A 75 -6.65 5.42 -8.18
N THR A 76 -7.17 5.96 -7.09
CA THR A 76 -6.42 6.36 -5.89
C THR A 76 -7.30 6.05 -4.69
N CYS A 77 -6.83 5.14 -3.84
CA CYS A 77 -7.53 4.69 -2.63
C CYS A 77 -6.78 5.13 -1.36
N ALA A 78 -7.27 4.78 -0.17
CA ALA A 78 -6.65 5.19 1.09
C ALA A 78 -5.18 4.76 1.21
N LEU A 79 -4.85 3.54 0.75
CA LEU A 79 -3.47 3.04 0.71
C LEU A 79 -2.57 3.90 -0.17
N SER A 80 -3.06 4.33 -1.35
CA SER A 80 -2.30 5.19 -2.26
C SER A 80 -1.94 6.51 -1.59
N LEU A 81 -2.89 7.14 -0.89
CA LEU A 81 -2.68 8.41 -0.19
C LEU A 81 -1.63 8.28 0.92
N ILE A 82 -1.66 7.20 1.70
CA ILE A 82 -0.65 6.91 2.71
C ILE A 82 0.72 6.67 2.09
N LEU A 83 0.83 5.85 1.05
CA LEU A 83 2.10 5.59 0.38
C LEU A 83 2.67 6.87 -0.27
N GLN A 84 1.84 7.75 -0.81
CA GLN A 84 2.24 9.05 -1.34
C GLN A 84 2.79 9.94 -0.23
N HIS A 85 2.09 10.03 0.91
CA HIS A 85 2.54 10.78 2.07
C HIS A 85 3.89 10.30 2.60
N LEU A 86 4.10 8.98 2.63
CA LEU A 86 5.38 8.36 3.03
C LEU A 86 6.46 8.44 1.95
N ARG A 87 6.14 8.97 0.75
CA ARG A 87 7.01 9.03 -0.43
C ARG A 87 7.47 7.66 -0.93
N LEU A 88 6.61 6.65 -0.78
CA LEU A 88 6.86 5.28 -1.20
C LEU A 88 5.99 4.85 -2.38
N TYR A 89 5.02 5.66 -2.80
CA TYR A 89 4.05 5.25 -3.82
C TYR A 89 4.70 4.83 -5.15
N GLY A 90 5.72 5.54 -5.63
CA GLY A 90 6.41 5.19 -6.87
C GLY A 90 7.06 3.80 -6.82
N ASP A 91 7.81 3.54 -5.76
CA ASP A 91 8.47 2.25 -5.54
C ASP A 91 7.46 1.13 -5.28
N ALA A 92 6.41 1.40 -4.49
CA ALA A 92 5.35 0.43 -4.25
C ALA A 92 4.59 0.09 -5.54
N ARG A 93 4.33 1.07 -6.41
CA ARG A 93 3.73 0.84 -7.74
C ARG A 93 4.62 -0.03 -8.64
N GLU A 94 5.94 0.11 -8.52
CA GLU A 94 6.91 -0.66 -9.30
C GLU A 94 7.08 -2.10 -8.78
N PHE A 95 7.09 -2.30 -7.46
CA PHE A 95 7.44 -3.58 -6.83
C PHE A 95 6.25 -4.40 -6.31
N CYS A 96 5.07 -3.79 -6.18
CA CYS A 96 3.87 -4.45 -5.69
C CYS A 96 2.80 -4.47 -6.79
N GLU A 97 2.82 -5.48 -7.65
CA GLU A 97 1.86 -5.61 -8.76
C GLU A 97 0.39 -5.63 -8.30
N TRP A 98 0.14 -6.09 -7.06
CA TRP A 98 -1.19 -6.12 -6.45
C TRP A 98 -1.72 -4.73 -6.07
N LEU A 99 -0.89 -3.68 -6.03
CA LEU A 99 -1.29 -2.34 -5.62
C LEU A 99 -2.32 -1.75 -6.58
N GLU A 100 -2.08 -1.82 -7.90
CA GLU A 100 -3.05 -1.29 -8.88
C GLU A 100 -4.40 -1.99 -8.77
N ALA A 101 -4.38 -3.32 -8.66
CA ALA A 101 -5.60 -4.08 -8.51
C ALA A 101 -6.39 -3.63 -7.27
N THR A 102 -5.69 -3.33 -6.17
CA THR A 102 -6.30 -2.82 -4.94
C THR A 102 -6.95 -1.44 -5.16
N GLU A 103 -6.27 -0.53 -5.86
CA GLU A 103 -6.81 0.79 -6.23
C GLU A 103 -8.05 0.67 -7.12
N TRP A 104 -8.02 -0.21 -8.11
CA TRP A 104 -9.13 -0.47 -9.01
C TRP A 104 -10.34 -1.08 -8.28
N PHE A 105 -10.10 -2.05 -7.40
CA PHE A 105 -11.17 -2.71 -6.65
C PHE A 105 -11.96 -1.72 -5.83
N ASP A 106 -11.27 -0.83 -5.14
CA ASP A 106 -11.89 0.15 -4.27
C ASP A 106 -12.56 1.29 -5.08
N CYS A 107 -11.85 1.89 -6.05
CA CYS A 107 -12.39 3.02 -6.81
C CYS A 107 -13.47 2.66 -7.84
N ARG A 108 -13.40 1.46 -8.43
CA ARG A 108 -14.20 1.05 -9.61
C ARG A 108 -15.02 -0.21 -9.37
N GLY A 109 -14.76 -0.93 -8.28
CA GLY A 109 -15.46 -2.16 -7.97
C GLY A 109 -15.00 -3.36 -8.81
N PRO A 110 -15.52 -4.56 -8.49
CA PRO A 110 -15.03 -5.83 -9.05
C PRO A 110 -15.33 -6.01 -10.54
N VAL A 111 -16.38 -5.38 -11.09
CA VAL A 111 -16.75 -5.52 -12.51
C VAL A 111 -15.74 -4.82 -13.39
N ASP A 112 -15.47 -3.55 -13.11
CA ASP A 112 -14.53 -2.74 -13.90
C ASP A 112 -13.09 -3.20 -13.68
N THR A 113 -12.75 -3.67 -12.47
CA THR A 113 -11.45 -4.28 -12.19
C THR A 113 -11.21 -5.53 -13.06
N ALA A 114 -12.20 -6.43 -13.19
CA ALA A 114 -12.07 -7.61 -14.04
C ALA A 114 -11.85 -7.23 -15.51
N LYS A 115 -12.60 -6.23 -16.00
CA LYS A 115 -12.46 -5.70 -17.35
C LYS A 115 -11.08 -5.10 -17.60
N TRP A 116 -10.55 -4.34 -16.64
CA TRP A 116 -9.20 -3.77 -16.71
C TRP A 116 -8.12 -4.86 -16.74
N LEU A 117 -8.26 -5.92 -15.94
CA LEU A 117 -7.38 -7.09 -15.96
C LEU A 117 -7.52 -7.98 -17.20
N GLY A 118 -8.52 -7.75 -18.05
CA GLY A 118 -8.78 -8.58 -19.23
C GLY A 118 -9.29 -9.99 -18.89
N VAL A 119 -9.95 -10.17 -17.74
CA VAL A 119 -10.46 -11.47 -17.27
C VAL A 119 -11.96 -11.46 -17.01
N GLU A 120 -12.56 -12.64 -16.99
CA GLU A 120 -13.95 -12.82 -16.54
C GLU A 120 -14.10 -12.47 -15.05
N ARG A 121 -15.18 -11.76 -14.68
CA ARG A 121 -15.45 -11.39 -13.27
C ARG A 121 -15.39 -12.59 -12.31
N SER A 122 -15.81 -13.76 -12.78
CA SER A 122 -15.80 -14.98 -11.96
C SER A 122 -14.38 -15.42 -11.54
N VAL A 123 -13.35 -15.04 -12.28
CA VAL A 123 -11.94 -15.31 -11.94
C VAL A 123 -11.57 -14.62 -10.63
N LEU A 124 -12.01 -13.38 -10.42
CA LEU A 124 -11.72 -12.64 -9.18
C LEU A 124 -12.21 -13.37 -7.93
N ALA A 125 -13.38 -14.04 -8.02
CA ALA A 125 -13.91 -14.84 -6.92
C ALA A 125 -13.17 -16.18 -6.72
N ARG A 126 -12.51 -16.70 -7.75
CA ARG A 126 -11.79 -17.99 -7.70
C ARG A 126 -10.38 -17.87 -7.12
N VAL A 127 -9.78 -16.68 -7.22
CA VAL A 127 -8.44 -16.39 -6.69
C VAL A 127 -8.48 -15.68 -5.33
N ILE A 128 -9.67 -15.56 -4.73
CA ILE A 128 -9.84 -14.86 -3.47
C ILE A 128 -9.18 -15.63 -2.33
N SER A 129 -8.34 -14.94 -1.56
CA SER A 129 -7.70 -15.51 -0.38
C SER A 129 -8.72 -15.61 0.77
N PRO A 130 -8.99 -16.81 1.32
CA PRO A 130 -9.84 -16.94 2.50
C PRO A 130 -9.21 -16.30 3.74
N ILE A 131 -7.89 -16.14 3.76
CA ILE A 131 -7.16 -15.44 4.82
C ILE A 131 -7.48 -13.93 4.74
N ASP A 132 -7.33 -13.31 3.56
CA ASP A 132 -7.63 -11.89 3.34
C ASP A 132 -9.07 -11.59 3.78
N LEU A 133 -10.04 -12.38 3.30
CA LEU A 133 -11.44 -12.23 3.67
C LEU A 133 -11.69 -12.36 5.18
N THR A 134 -10.94 -13.25 5.84
CA THR A 134 -11.06 -13.44 7.30
C THR A 134 -10.53 -12.21 8.02
N LEU A 135 -9.36 -11.68 7.63
CA LEU A 135 -8.78 -10.49 8.22
C LEU A 135 -9.71 -9.28 8.05
N LEU A 136 -10.22 -9.05 6.83
CA LEU A 136 -11.17 -7.95 6.57
C LEU A 136 -12.45 -8.09 7.38
N ARG A 137 -13.01 -9.30 7.48
CA ARG A 137 -14.21 -9.54 8.29
C ARG A 137 -13.96 -9.27 9.78
N ARG A 138 -12.81 -9.70 10.31
CA ARG A 138 -12.44 -9.46 11.71
C ARG A 138 -12.17 -7.98 11.97
N PHE A 139 -11.53 -7.31 11.02
CA PHE A 139 -11.30 -5.86 11.07
C PHE A 139 -12.62 -5.10 11.09
N ALA A 140 -13.56 -5.42 10.20
CA ALA A 140 -14.90 -4.82 10.18
C ALA A 140 -15.72 -5.04 11.46
N GLN A 141 -15.49 -6.14 12.18
CA GLN A 141 -16.19 -6.47 13.42
C GLN A 141 -15.61 -5.76 14.66
N ALA A 142 -14.39 -5.23 14.58
CA ALA A 142 -13.73 -4.60 15.70
C ALA A 142 -14.07 -3.10 15.75
N ALA A 143 -14.60 -2.61 16.88
CA ALA A 143 -14.73 -1.17 17.08
C ALA A 143 -13.37 -0.51 17.39
N ARG A 144 -12.46 -1.25 18.02
CA ARG A 144 -11.14 -0.78 18.43
C ARG A 144 -10.16 -1.95 18.53
N LEU A 145 -8.92 -1.70 18.09
CA LEU A 145 -7.80 -2.63 18.14
C LEU A 145 -6.64 -2.01 18.91
N GLU A 146 -6.07 -2.77 19.84
CA GLU A 146 -4.99 -2.36 20.72
C GLU A 146 -3.70 -3.15 20.46
N PRO A 147 -2.50 -2.57 20.70
CA PRO A 147 -1.25 -3.31 20.67
C PRO A 147 -1.29 -4.61 21.49
N GLY A 148 -0.69 -5.68 20.97
CA GLY A 148 -0.73 -7.02 21.56
C GLY A 148 -1.98 -7.84 21.22
N GLN A 149 -3.02 -7.26 20.64
CA GLN A 149 -4.16 -8.04 20.15
C GLN A 149 -3.79 -8.81 18.87
N PRO A 150 -4.30 -10.04 18.66
CA PRO A 150 -3.86 -10.87 17.54
C PRO A 150 -4.03 -10.22 16.16
N LEU A 151 -5.19 -9.62 15.89
CA LEU A 151 -5.43 -8.95 14.60
C LEU A 151 -4.52 -7.73 14.42
N TRP A 152 -4.32 -6.96 15.49
CA TRP A 152 -3.45 -5.78 15.47
C TRP A 152 -2.00 -6.17 15.16
N GLU A 153 -1.48 -7.23 15.79
CA GLU A 153 -0.11 -7.71 15.53
C GLU A 153 0.03 -8.22 14.09
N VAL A 154 -0.98 -8.92 13.56
CA VAL A 154 -0.99 -9.33 12.15
C VAL A 154 -0.97 -8.13 11.22
N MET A 155 -1.77 -7.09 11.51
CA MET A 155 -1.75 -5.86 10.72
C MET A 155 -0.37 -5.19 10.73
N ARG A 156 0.29 -5.12 11.90
CA ARG A 156 1.65 -4.58 12.01
C ARG A 156 2.65 -5.40 11.19
N MET A 157 2.62 -6.73 11.31
CA MET A 157 3.49 -7.63 10.53
C MET A 157 3.29 -7.43 9.02
N VAL A 158 2.04 -7.36 8.55
CA VAL A 158 1.73 -7.08 7.13
C VAL A 158 2.34 -5.74 6.68
N GLY A 159 2.24 -4.70 7.52
CA GLY A 159 2.85 -3.41 7.21
C GLY A 159 4.39 -3.46 7.17
N GLU A 160 5.01 -4.19 8.10
CA GLU A 160 6.45 -4.39 8.16
C GLU A 160 6.96 -5.12 6.92
N ASP A 161 6.26 -6.16 6.48
CA ASP A 161 6.60 -6.93 5.28
C ASP A 161 6.47 -6.08 4.01
N ILE A 162 5.39 -5.28 3.88
CA ILE A 162 5.20 -4.38 2.73
C ILE A 162 6.32 -3.33 2.68
N LEU A 163 6.60 -2.67 3.80
CA LEU A 163 7.64 -1.64 3.86
C LEU A 163 9.03 -2.23 3.66
N GLY A 164 9.27 -3.42 4.22
CA GLY A 164 10.50 -4.18 4.08
C GLY A 164 10.75 -4.55 2.62
N HIS A 165 9.76 -5.13 1.94
CA HIS A 165 9.82 -5.50 0.52
C HIS A 165 10.12 -4.30 -0.38
N VAL A 166 9.39 -3.19 -0.21
CA VAL A 166 9.58 -1.98 -1.02
C VAL A 166 10.99 -1.41 -0.82
N SER A 167 11.45 -1.32 0.43
CA SER A 167 12.74 -0.73 0.76
C SER A 167 13.91 -1.62 0.32
N SER A 168 13.81 -2.94 0.50
CA SER A 168 14.85 -3.90 0.11
C SER A 168 14.96 -4.01 -1.41
N SER A 169 13.82 -4.00 -2.12
CA SER A 169 13.78 -4.01 -3.59
C SER A 169 14.45 -2.76 -4.18
N ARG A 170 14.15 -1.56 -3.65
CA ARG A 170 14.82 -0.31 -4.07
C ARG A 170 16.32 -0.38 -3.78
N ALA A 171 16.72 -0.76 -2.57
CA ALA A 171 18.13 -0.84 -2.19
C ALA A 171 18.91 -1.80 -3.10
N ARG A 172 18.31 -2.95 -3.47
CA ARG A 172 18.92 -3.90 -4.40
C ARG A 172 19.06 -3.32 -5.80
N LEU A 173 18.04 -2.64 -6.32
CA LEU A 173 18.14 -1.98 -7.63
C LEU A 173 19.21 -0.87 -7.62
N ASP A 174 19.30 -0.09 -6.56
CA ASP A 174 20.33 0.95 -6.42
C ASP A 174 21.73 0.33 -6.36
N GLN A 175 21.90 -0.78 -5.65
CA GLN A 175 23.15 -1.55 -5.62
C GLN A 175 23.52 -2.07 -7.02
N LEU A 176 22.55 -2.66 -7.74
CA LEU A 176 22.76 -3.15 -9.10
C LEU A 176 23.12 -2.02 -10.06
N ALA A 177 22.45 -0.87 -9.95
CA ALA A 177 22.73 0.32 -10.76
C ALA A 177 24.15 0.86 -10.51
N GLY A 178 24.63 0.83 -9.27
CA GLY A 178 26.01 1.21 -8.92
C GLY A 178 27.09 0.24 -9.44
N GLN A 179 26.73 -1.01 -9.70
CA GLN A 179 27.65 -2.04 -10.23
C GLN A 179 27.54 -2.20 -11.75
N ALA A 180 26.41 -1.80 -12.34
CA ALA A 180 26.14 -1.93 -13.76
C ALA A 180 27.02 -0.97 -14.58
N VAL A 181 27.68 -1.52 -15.59
CA VAL A 181 28.43 -0.77 -16.58
C VAL A 181 27.58 -0.64 -17.83
N ARG A 182 27.37 0.60 -18.29
CA ARG A 182 26.62 0.89 -19.52
C ARG A 182 27.61 1.17 -20.66
N TRP A 183 27.54 0.38 -21.72
CA TRP A 183 28.28 0.59 -22.96
C TRP A 183 27.34 1.06 -24.06
N GLU A 184 27.72 2.13 -24.74
CA GLU A 184 27.08 2.55 -25.99
C GLU A 184 27.94 2.04 -27.15
N LEU A 185 27.36 1.16 -27.97
CA LEU A 185 28.07 0.48 -29.04
C LEU A 185 27.35 0.73 -30.36
N PRO A 186 28.07 0.99 -31.47
CA PRO A 186 27.46 1.03 -32.78
C PRO A 186 26.94 -0.37 -33.17
N ILE A 187 25.65 -0.48 -33.47
CA ILE A 187 24.99 -1.69 -33.97
C ILE A 187 24.39 -1.36 -35.34
N GLY A 188 25.16 -1.59 -36.40
CA GLY A 188 24.77 -1.20 -37.75
C GLY A 188 24.69 0.33 -37.88
N ALA A 189 23.52 0.85 -38.27
CA ALA A 189 23.28 2.29 -38.42
C ALA A 189 22.75 2.97 -37.14
N THR A 190 22.56 2.23 -36.05
CA THR A 190 22.06 2.76 -34.77
C THR A 190 23.08 2.57 -33.65
N THR A 191 22.91 3.30 -32.55
CA THR A 191 23.67 3.06 -31.32
C THR A 191 22.84 2.18 -30.41
N GLY A 192 23.38 1.02 -30.04
CA GLY A 192 22.81 0.13 -29.04
C GLY A 192 23.37 0.43 -27.65
N VAL A 193 22.56 0.17 -26.63
CA VAL A 193 22.97 0.24 -25.23
C VAL A 193 23.10 -1.18 -24.70
N VAL A 194 24.28 -1.52 -24.18
CA VAL A 194 24.54 -2.78 -23.47
C VAL A 194 24.74 -2.46 -22.00
N VAL A 195 24.05 -3.19 -21.13
CA VAL A 195 24.23 -3.11 -19.67
C VAL A 195 24.94 -4.38 -19.23
N PHE A 196 26.12 -4.23 -18.65
CA PHE A 196 26.94 -5.31 -18.12
C PHE A 196 26.95 -5.24 -16.58
N LEU A 197 26.50 -6.30 -15.93
CA LEU A 197 26.60 -6.44 -14.48
C LEU A 197 27.69 -7.47 -14.14
N PRO A 198 28.82 -7.06 -13.52
CA PRO A 198 29.85 -8.00 -13.10
C PRO A 198 29.30 -8.95 -12.04
N ARG A 199 29.62 -10.25 -12.15
CA ARG A 199 29.31 -11.20 -11.07
C ARG A 199 30.12 -10.85 -9.83
N THR A 200 29.45 -10.78 -8.68
CA THR A 200 30.06 -10.63 -7.37
C THR A 200 29.61 -11.79 -6.48
N ASP A 201 30.46 -12.24 -5.55
CA ASP A 201 30.14 -13.35 -4.64
C ASP A 201 29.08 -12.99 -3.57
N SER A 202 28.59 -11.74 -3.58
CA SER A 202 27.71 -11.14 -2.58
C SER A 202 26.28 -10.96 -3.10
N LEU A 203 25.64 -12.03 -3.57
CA LEU A 203 24.18 -12.02 -3.66
C LEU A 203 23.65 -12.49 -2.31
N ALA A 204 23.19 -11.53 -1.50
CA ALA A 204 22.55 -11.80 -0.22
C ALA A 204 21.36 -12.77 -0.41
N ASP A 205 21.22 -13.73 0.50
CA ASP A 205 20.15 -14.72 0.52
C ASP A 205 18.77 -14.04 0.54
N ASP A 206 17.97 -14.28 -0.51
CA ASP A 206 16.58 -13.86 -0.59
C ASP A 206 15.71 -14.78 0.27
N ALA A 207 15.42 -14.38 1.49
CA ALA A 207 14.26 -14.91 2.21
C ALA A 207 13.04 -14.04 1.89
N ALA A 208 12.31 -14.47 0.85
CA ALA A 208 10.90 -14.19 0.52
C ALA A 208 10.69 -13.65 -0.91
N ALA A 209 10.62 -14.58 -1.85
CA ALA A 209 9.82 -14.42 -3.06
C ALA A 209 8.57 -15.31 -2.89
N GLY A 210 7.41 -14.70 -2.71
CA GLY A 210 6.12 -15.38 -2.55
C GLY A 210 4.98 -14.39 -2.58
#